data_AF-A0A7Y5HCW6-F1
#
_entry.id   AF-A0A7Y5HCW6-F1
#
_cell.length_a   1.000
_cell.length_b   1.000
_cell.length_c   1.000
_cell.angle_alpha   90.00
_cell.angle_beta   90.00
_cell.angle_gamma   90.00
#
_symmetry.space_group_name_H-M   'P 1'
#
loop_
_entity.id
_entity.type
_entity.pdbx_description
1 polymer ?
#
loop_
_entity_poly.entity_id
_entity_poly.type
_entity_poly.pdbx_seq_one_letter_code
_entity_poly.pdbx_strand_id
1 'polypeptide(L)' 'AVFCAASCSSHVRADDFLRTLHDGCRDAGHRVRLLESAGAAPDHPVIDAFPEGDYLKFLVARLD' A
#
# COMPACT_ATOMS: atom_id res chain seq x y z
N ALA A 1 -13.42 -10.93 -3.55
CA ALA A 1 -12.16 -11.73 -3.58
C ALA A 1 -11.08 -11.19 -2.61
N VAL A 2 -9.95 -11.87 -2.40
CA VAL A 2 -8.75 -11.23 -1.79
C VAL A 2 -8.00 -10.51 -2.89
N PHE A 3 -7.58 -9.27 -2.63
CA PHE A 3 -6.76 -8.47 -3.51
C PHE A 3 -5.53 -7.97 -2.76
N CYS A 4 -4.35 -8.13 -3.35
CA CYS A 4 -3.09 -7.67 -2.79
C CYS A 4 -2.43 -6.72 -3.79
N ALA A 5 -1.95 -5.59 -3.30
CA ALA A 5 -1.25 -4.61 -4.11
C ALA A 5 -0.02 -4.08 -3.37
N ALA A 6 1.03 -3.77 -4.12
CA ALA A 6 2.26 -3.22 -3.58
C ALA A 6 2.80 -2.06 -4.44
N SER A 7 3.55 -1.17 -3.80
CA SER A 7 4.39 -0.19 -4.47
C SER A 7 5.74 -0.14 -3.77
N CYS A 8 6.84 -0.20 -4.54
CA CYS A 8 8.21 -0.08 -4.04
C CYS A 8 8.87 1.26 -4.43
N SER A 9 8.07 2.24 -4.85
CA SER A 9 8.60 3.57 -5.17
C SER A 9 8.66 4.43 -3.90
N SER A 10 9.84 4.99 -3.61
CA SER A 10 10.01 5.99 -2.55
C SER A 10 9.24 7.29 -2.83
N HIS A 11 8.98 7.59 -4.10
CA HIS A 11 8.24 8.78 -4.53
C HIS A 11 6.72 8.67 -4.32
N VAL A 12 6.21 7.47 -4.08
CA VAL A 12 4.80 7.23 -3.79
C VAL A 12 4.66 7.17 -2.27
N ARG A 13 3.86 8.06 -1.67
CA ARG A 13 3.59 8.01 -0.22
C ARG A 13 2.54 6.93 0.07
N ALA A 14 2.52 6.43 1.31
CA ALA A 14 1.55 5.40 1.73
C ALA A 14 0.09 5.85 1.51
N ASP A 15 -0.22 7.10 1.88
CA ASP A 15 -1.57 7.66 1.70
C ASP A 15 -1.95 7.81 0.23
N ASP A 16 -1.01 8.20 -0.62
CA ASP A 16 -1.24 8.30 -2.07
C ASP A 16 -1.52 6.92 -2.65
N PHE A 17 -0.74 5.91 -2.26
CA PHE A 17 -0.94 4.53 -2.68
C PHE A 17 -2.32 3.97 -2.27
N LEU A 18 -2.72 4.20 -1.01
CA LEU A 18 -4.02 3.79 -0.50
C LEU A 18 -5.16 4.46 -1.28
N ARG A 19 -5.06 5.77 -1.55
CA ARG A 19 -6.03 6.51 -2.36
C ARG A 19 -6.12 5.97 -3.78
N THR A 20 -4.99 5.72 -4.43
CA THR A 20 -4.96 5.13 -5.79
C THR A 20 -5.68 3.78 -5.85
N LEU A 21 -5.48 2.91 -4.85
CA LEU A 21 -6.17 1.62 -4.81
C LEU A 21 -7.67 1.78 -4.56
N HIS A 22 -8.05 2.66 -3.64
CA HIS A 22 -9.47 2.94 -3.38
C HIS A 22 -10.17 3.43 -4.65
N ASP A 23 -9.58 4.40 -5.34
CA ASP A 23 -10.15 4.96 -6.57
C ASP A 23 -10.19 3.94 -7.70
N GLY A 24 -9.12 3.15 -7.89
CA GLY A 24 -9.08 2.08 -8.89
C GLY A 24 -10.09 0.97 -8.64
N CYS A 25 -10.27 0.54 -7.38
CA CYS A 25 -11.30 -0.45 -7.04
C CYS A 25 -12.71 0.10 -7.26
N ARG A 26 -12.96 1.36 -6.90
CA ARG A 26 -14.24 2.03 -7.12
C ARG A 26 -14.57 2.15 -8.60
N ASP A 27 -13.59 2.54 -9.43
CA ASP A 27 -13.75 2.65 -10.88
C ASP A 27 -13.95 1.27 -11.55
N ALA A 28 -13.38 0.21 -10.96
CA ALA A 28 -13.64 -1.18 -11.34
C ALA A 28 -15.00 -1.72 -10.85
N GLY A 29 -15.81 -0.92 -10.14
CA GLY A 29 -17.13 -1.31 -9.64
C GLY A 29 -17.10 -2.18 -8.39
N HIS A 30 -15.98 -2.24 -7.68
CA HIS A 30 -15.82 -3.01 -6.45
C HIS A 30 -15.80 -2.12 -5.20
N ARG A 31 -16.42 -2.61 -4.13
CA ARG A 31 -16.23 -2.06 -2.78
C ARG A 31 -15.00 -2.71 -2.16
N VAL A 32 -14.13 -1.87 -1.61
CA VAL A 32 -12.89 -2.30 -0.97
C VAL A 32 -13.01 -2.23 0.55
N ARG A 33 -12.56 -3.27 1.24
CA ARG A 33 -12.30 -3.27 2.68
C ARG A 33 -10.83 -3.58 2.92
N LEU A 34 -10.09 -2.64 3.48
CA LEU A 34 -8.70 -2.86 3.88
C LEU A 34 -8.65 -3.91 5.00
N LEU A 35 -7.77 -4.89 4.86
CA LEU A 35 -7.53 -5.94 5.85
C LEU A 35 -6.18 -5.76 6.53
N GLU A 36 -5.15 -5.39 5.78
CA GLU A 36 -3.79 -5.23 6.29
C GLU A 36 -3.03 -4.16 5.52
N SER A 37 -2.15 -3.46 6.24
CA SER A 37 -1.14 -2.57 5.68
C SER A 37 0.22 -2.93 6.28
N ALA A 38 1.20 -3.17 5.42
CA ALA A 38 2.55 -3.55 5.79
C ALA A 38 3.59 -2.80 4.96
N GLY A 39 4.82 -2.74 5.48
CA GLY A 39 5.99 -2.17 4.80
C GLY A 39 7.06 -3.23 4.53
N ALA A 40 8.31 -2.78 4.43
CA ALA A 40 9.45 -3.69 4.34
C ALA A 40 9.64 -4.50 5.63
N ALA A 41 10.22 -5.70 5.50
CA ALA A 41 10.48 -6.59 6.63
C ALA A 41 11.61 -6.03 7.53
N PRO A 42 11.81 -6.55 8.75
CA PRO A 42 12.78 -5.99 9.72
C PRO A 42 14.25 -5.98 9.27
N ASP A 43 14.62 -6.78 8.27
CA ASP A 43 15.93 -6.76 7.61
C ASP A 43 16.12 -5.53 6.71
N HIS A 44 15.07 -4.73 6.50
CA HIS A 44 15.03 -3.49 5.76
C HIS A 44 14.48 -2.36 6.66
N PRO A 45 15.28 -1.90 7.65
CA PRO A 45 14.81 -0.90 8.60
C PRO A 45 14.58 0.45 7.92
N VAL A 46 13.48 1.10 8.30
CA VAL A 46 13.28 2.53 8.04
C VAL A 46 14.07 3.31 9.10
N ILE A 47 14.88 4.26 8.64
CA ILE A 47 15.75 5.07 9.50
C ILE A 47 15.27 6.51 9.43
N ASP A 48 15.08 7.16 10.57
CA ASP A 48 14.53 8.54 10.64
C ASP A 48 15.32 9.56 9.81
N ALA A 49 16.65 9.40 9.73
CA ALA A 49 17.52 10.27 8.94
C ALA A 49 17.45 10.01 7.42
N PHE A 50 16.75 8.96 6.99
CA PHE A 50 16.59 8.56 5.60
C PHE A 50 15.15 8.07 5.33
N PRO A 51 14.17 9.01 5.32
CA PRO A 51 12.76 8.68 5.14
C PRO A 51 12.45 8.06 3.76
N GLU A 52 13.28 8.28 2.74
CA GLU A 52 13.16 7.63 1.44
C GLU A 52 13.31 6.10 1.52
N GLY A 53 13.90 5.58 2.61
CA GLY A 53 13.96 4.16 2.93
C GLY A 53 12.60 3.52 3.27
N ASP A 54 11.57 4.31 3.58
CA ASP A 54 10.18 3.83 3.72
C ASP A 54 9.52 3.67 2.33
N TYR A 55 10.14 2.85 1.48
CA TYR A 55 9.79 2.77 0.07
C TYR A 55 8.70 1.73 -0.22
N LEU A 56 8.67 0.61 0.51
CA LEU A 56 7.75 -0.49 0.25
C LEU A 56 6.42 -0.29 0.99
N LYS A 57 5.33 -0.30 0.23
CA LYS A 57 3.96 -0.29 0.72
C LYS A 57 3.30 -1.57 0.23
N PHE A 58 2.64 -2.29 1.12
CA PHE A 58 1.89 -3.50 0.81
C PHE A 58 0.52 -3.44 1.46
N LEU A 59 -0.53 -3.60 0.67
CA LEU A 59 -1.92 -3.56 1.15
C LEU A 59 -2.61 -4.87 0.78
N VAL A 60 -3.32 -5.43 1.76
CA VAL A 60 -4.25 -6.56 1.57
C VAL A 60 -5.66 -6.04 1.75
N ALA A 61 -6.54 -6.35 0.81
CA ALA A 61 -7.93 -5.95 0.84
C ALA A 61 -8.88 -7.09 0.48
N ARG A 62 -10.12 -6.96 0.94
CA ARG A 62 -11.27 -7.74 0.48
C ARG A 62 -12.08 -6.88 -0.48
N LEU A 63 -12.30 -7.42 -1.68
CA LEU A 63 -13.27 -6.92 -2.65
C LEU A 63 -14.59 -7.68 -2.49
N ASP A 64 -15.72 -7.02 -2.72
CA ASP A 64 -17.04 -7.66 -2.83
C ASP A 64 -17.18 -8.51 -4.09
#